data_AF-A0A1C4M7Q2-F1
#
_entry.id   AF-A0A1C4M7Q2-F1
#
_cell.length_a   1.000
_cell.length_b   1.000
_cell.length_c   1.000
_cell.angle_alpha   90.00
_cell.angle_beta   90.00
_cell.angle_gamma   90.00
#
_symmetry.space_group_name_H-M   'P 1'
#
loop_
_entity.id
_entity.type
_entity.pdbx_description
1 polymer ?
#
loop_
_entity_poly.entity_id
_entity_poly.type
_entity_poly.pdbx_seq_one_letter_code
_entity_poly.pdbx_strand_id
1 'polypeptide(L)'
;MATALYGPGGFYRSAGPGPAAHFRTSVHASPLYARAVAHLLTEVDTVLGTPPALDFVDIGAGRGELLTGVLAALPPATAARVRPYGVERAPRPEGLDARIGWGEEIPGHGLTGLLFANEWLDNVPVDVVETDAEGVARIVLVAPDGSERLGEPVSGADAEWLARWWPLGDGAACSGTGAGAGAEAGGGVGSGRAGAGLRGAAGRRVEPGAVPGRGCGLSRGGGRARVAG
;
A
#
# COMPACT_ATOMS: atom_id res chain seq x y z
N MET A 1 3.24 9.47 13.26
CA MET A 1 3.85 8.89 12.04
C MET A 1 4.14 9.94 10.94
N ALA A 2 3.17 10.77 10.51
CA ALA A 2 3.37 11.73 9.40
C ALA A 2 4.58 12.68 9.55
N THR A 3 4.81 13.25 10.74
CA THR A 3 5.96 14.14 11.00
C THR A 3 7.30 13.40 10.90
N ALA A 4 7.39 12.16 11.36
CA ALA A 4 8.62 11.36 11.32
C ALA A 4 8.96 10.89 9.89
N LEU A 5 7.94 10.61 9.06
CA LEU A 5 8.14 10.17 7.68
C LEU A 5 8.35 11.34 6.71
N TYR A 6 7.53 12.39 6.83
CA TYR A 6 7.41 13.45 5.84
C TYR A 6 7.62 14.87 6.40
N GLY A 7 7.94 15.03 7.68
CA GLY A 7 8.27 16.33 8.27
C GLY A 7 9.65 16.84 7.83
N PRO A 8 10.02 18.08 8.19
CA PRO A 8 11.39 18.57 8.06
C PRO A 8 12.36 17.65 8.83
N GLY A 9 13.30 17.01 8.14
CA GLY A 9 14.19 15.97 8.71
C GLY A 9 13.61 14.56 8.74
N GLY A 10 12.42 14.34 8.16
CA GLY A 10 11.78 13.04 8.09
C GLY A 10 12.49 12.06 7.15
N PHE A 11 12.28 10.76 7.40
CA PHE A 11 13.00 9.66 6.76
C PHE A 11 12.96 9.70 5.22
N TYR A 12 11.82 10.04 4.63
CA TYR A 12 11.67 10.14 3.16
C TYR A 12 12.10 11.50 2.58
N ARG A 13 12.48 12.47 3.41
CA ARG A 13 12.92 13.82 2.99
C ARG A 13 14.42 14.08 3.20
N SER A 14 15.10 13.29 4.03
CA SER A 14 16.53 13.45 4.33
C SER A 14 17.43 12.97 3.18
N ALA A 15 18.45 13.77 2.82
CA ALA A 15 19.45 13.48 1.78
C ALA A 15 20.50 12.39 2.17
N GLY A 16 20.14 11.50 3.09
CA GLY A 16 20.92 10.30 3.41
C GLY A 16 20.77 9.23 2.31
N PRO A 17 21.29 8.00 2.50
CA PRO A 17 21.28 6.97 1.47
C PRO A 17 19.86 6.43 1.10
N GLY A 18 18.82 7.05 1.65
CA GLY A 18 17.42 6.79 1.36
C GLY A 18 16.92 5.45 1.91
N PRO A 19 15.62 5.17 1.77
CA PRO A 19 15.02 3.88 2.14
C PRO A 19 15.75 2.68 1.51
N ALA A 20 16.35 2.86 0.32
CA ALA A 20 17.12 1.85 -0.40
C ALA A 20 18.34 1.29 0.37
N ALA A 21 18.86 2.00 1.37
CA ALA A 21 19.98 1.54 2.18
C ALA A 21 19.59 0.86 3.49
N HIS A 22 18.32 0.97 3.90
CA HIS A 22 17.82 0.43 5.17
C HIS A 22 16.78 -0.67 4.98
N PHE A 23 16.07 -0.66 3.86
CA PHE A 23 15.16 -1.72 3.45
C PHE A 23 15.56 -2.21 2.07
N ARG A 24 15.98 -3.46 1.99
CA ARG A 24 15.94 -4.20 0.74
C ARG A 24 14.48 -4.58 0.50
N THR A 25 13.69 -3.66 0.02
CA THR A 25 12.43 -3.99 -0.61
C THR A 25 12.71 -4.62 -1.98
N SER A 26 11.74 -5.35 -2.51
CA SER A 26 11.78 -6.02 -3.83
C SER A 26 11.98 -5.04 -5.01
N VAL A 27 12.03 -3.75 -4.71
CA VAL A 27 12.18 -2.62 -5.63
C VAL A 27 13.65 -2.20 -5.87
N HIS A 28 14.62 -3.04 -5.50
CA HIS A 28 15.85 -3.11 -6.32
C HIS A 28 15.46 -3.74 -7.66
N ALA A 29 14.73 -2.97 -8.47
CA ALA A 29 13.82 -3.40 -9.54
C ALA A 29 14.38 -4.62 -10.27
N SER A 30 13.91 -5.80 -9.86
CA SER A 30 14.25 -7.01 -10.58
C SER A 30 13.80 -6.79 -12.02
N PRO A 31 14.65 -7.03 -13.03
CA PRO A 31 14.26 -6.92 -14.42
C PRO A 31 12.98 -7.71 -14.75
N LEU A 32 12.68 -8.76 -13.98
CA LEU A 32 11.43 -9.51 -14.08
C LEU A 32 10.20 -8.70 -13.67
N TYR A 33 10.30 -7.91 -12.59
CA TYR A 33 9.18 -7.10 -12.10
C TYR A 33 8.84 -5.98 -13.08
N ALA A 34 9.86 -5.26 -13.56
CA ALA A 34 9.68 -4.24 -14.58
C ALA A 34 9.08 -4.82 -15.88
N ARG A 35 9.48 -6.03 -16.29
CA ARG A 35 8.85 -6.73 -17.41
C ARG A 35 7.38 -7.07 -17.14
N ALA A 36 7.04 -7.55 -15.95
CA ALA A 36 5.65 -7.85 -15.59
C ALA A 36 4.77 -6.60 -15.66
N VAL A 37 5.26 -5.46 -15.15
CA VAL A 37 4.56 -4.18 -15.22
C VAL A 37 4.46 -3.68 -16.68
N ALA A 38 5.50 -3.85 -17.49
CA ALA A 38 5.46 -3.53 -18.93
C ALA A 38 4.42 -4.38 -19.69
N HIS A 39 4.30 -5.67 -19.35
CA HIS A 39 3.24 -6.54 -19.87
C HIS A 39 1.85 -6.04 -19.48
N LEU A 40 1.62 -5.73 -18.20
CA LEU A 40 0.36 -5.16 -17.74
C LEU A 40 0.03 -3.85 -18.48
N LEU A 41 1.00 -2.96 -18.66
CA LEU A 41 0.81 -1.70 -19.37
C LEU A 41 0.42 -1.92 -20.84
N THR A 42 0.97 -2.96 -21.49
CA THR A 42 0.61 -3.33 -22.87
C THR A 42 -0.79 -3.94 -22.95
N GLU A 43 -1.22 -4.70 -21.95
CA GLU A 43 -2.61 -5.17 -21.85
C GLU A 43 -3.58 -4.00 -21.68
N VAL A 44 -3.25 -3.04 -20.81
CA VAL A 44 -4.03 -1.81 -20.62
C VAL A 44 -4.11 -1.00 -21.92
N ASP A 45 -2.99 -0.82 -22.63
CA ASP A 45 -2.93 -0.16 -23.95
C ASP A 45 -3.93 -0.80 -24.93
N THR A 46 -3.95 -2.13 -24.97
CA THR A 46 -4.84 -2.90 -25.85
C THR A 46 -6.31 -2.73 -25.46
N VAL A 47 -6.63 -2.86 -24.17
CA VAL A 47 -8.00 -2.70 -23.65
C VAL A 47 -8.54 -1.28 -23.87
N LEU A 48 -7.68 -0.28 -23.80
CA LEU A 48 -8.03 1.12 -24.07
C LEU A 48 -8.12 1.45 -25.57
N GLY A 49 -7.90 0.48 -26.46
CA GLY A 49 -8.00 0.68 -27.90
C GLY A 49 -6.77 1.40 -28.50
N THR A 50 -5.59 1.22 -27.91
CA THR A 50 -4.32 1.77 -28.39
C THR A 50 -4.33 3.30 -28.53
N PRO A 51 -4.58 4.04 -27.44
CA PRO A 51 -4.72 5.50 -27.49
C PRO A 51 -3.45 6.17 -28.03
N PRO A 52 -3.55 7.35 -28.65
CA PRO A 52 -2.39 8.05 -29.21
C PRO A 52 -1.34 8.45 -28.16
N ALA A 53 -1.75 8.56 -26.88
CA ALA A 53 -0.88 8.73 -25.73
C ALA A 53 -1.33 7.78 -24.61
N LEU A 54 -0.37 7.14 -23.94
CA LEU A 54 -0.62 6.19 -22.86
C LEU A 54 0.13 6.63 -21.60
N ASP A 55 -0.59 7.06 -20.57
CA ASP A 55 0.03 7.52 -19.34
C ASP A 55 0.50 6.31 -18.50
N PHE A 56 1.73 6.39 -18.00
CA PHE A 56 2.23 5.45 -17.00
C PHE A 56 2.77 6.23 -15.80
N VAL A 57 1.99 6.26 -14.72
CA VAL A 57 2.28 7.06 -13.55
C VAL A 57 2.65 6.13 -12.39
N ASP A 58 3.83 6.32 -11.81
CA ASP A 58 4.34 5.55 -10.67
C ASP A 58 4.30 6.42 -9.40
N ILE A 59 3.51 6.02 -8.40
CA ILE A 59 3.36 6.72 -7.12
C ILE A 59 4.35 6.16 -6.11
N GLY A 60 5.15 7.05 -5.51
CA GLY A 60 6.30 6.64 -4.70
C GLY A 60 7.43 6.13 -5.57
N ALA A 61 7.71 6.84 -6.67
CA ALA A 61 8.61 6.40 -7.73
C ALA A 61 10.07 6.20 -7.28
N GLY A 62 10.43 6.59 -6.05
CA GLY A 62 11.78 6.38 -5.52
C GLY A 62 12.82 7.15 -6.34
N ARG A 63 13.74 6.44 -7.01
CA ARG A 63 14.68 7.07 -7.96
C ARG A 63 14.34 6.74 -9.42
N GLY A 64 13.12 6.31 -9.71
CA GLY A 64 12.63 6.03 -11.05
C GLY A 64 13.15 4.71 -11.65
N GLU A 65 13.63 3.78 -10.83
CA GLU A 65 14.13 2.49 -11.30
C GLU A 65 13.03 1.67 -12.01
N LEU A 66 11.81 1.67 -11.48
CA LEU A 66 10.68 0.97 -12.11
C LEU A 66 10.33 1.62 -13.45
N LEU A 67 10.17 2.94 -13.50
CA LEU A 67 9.90 3.69 -14.72
C LEU A 67 10.96 3.39 -15.80
N THR A 68 12.23 3.40 -15.42
CA THR A 68 13.35 3.09 -16.32
C THR A 68 13.27 1.65 -16.83
N GLY A 69 13.06 0.68 -15.94
CA GLY A 69 12.95 -0.73 -16.31
C GLY A 69 11.75 -1.02 -17.21
N VAL A 70 10.59 -0.42 -16.93
CA VAL A 70 9.38 -0.58 -17.75
C VAL A 70 9.60 -0.02 -19.14
N LEU A 71 10.13 1.21 -19.26
CA LEU A 71 10.42 1.82 -20.55
C LEU A 71 11.38 0.98 -21.41
N ALA A 72 12.37 0.33 -20.77
CA ALA A 72 13.30 -0.57 -21.46
C ALA A 72 12.65 -1.90 -21.89
N ALA A 73 11.60 -2.35 -21.20
CA ALA A 73 10.92 -3.62 -21.47
C ALA A 73 9.72 -3.50 -22.41
N LEU A 74 9.22 -2.29 -22.67
CA LEU A 74 8.05 -2.06 -23.51
C LEU A 74 8.33 -2.35 -25.00
N PRO A 75 7.34 -2.87 -25.74
CA PRO A 75 7.40 -2.91 -27.21
C PRO A 75 7.61 -1.50 -27.78
N PRO A 76 8.41 -1.33 -28.86
CA PRO A 76 8.74 -0.01 -29.41
C PRO A 76 7.51 0.85 -29.76
N ALA A 77 6.45 0.23 -30.29
CA ALA A 77 5.22 0.93 -30.68
C ALA A 77 4.44 1.50 -29.47
N THR A 78 4.49 0.83 -28.32
CA THR A 78 3.88 1.30 -27.07
C THR A 78 4.81 2.31 -26.39
N ALA A 79 6.11 2.01 -26.31
CA ALA A 79 7.12 2.91 -25.73
C ALA A 79 7.16 4.30 -26.40
N ALA A 80 6.87 4.39 -27.70
CA ALA A 80 6.82 5.64 -28.45
C ALA A 80 5.64 6.57 -28.04
N ARG A 81 4.57 6.01 -27.49
CA ARG A 81 3.36 6.76 -27.06
C ARG A 81 3.25 6.91 -25.55
N VAL A 82 4.04 6.15 -24.80
CA VAL A 82 3.99 6.18 -23.34
C VAL A 82 4.48 7.52 -22.81
N ARG A 83 3.73 8.06 -21.86
CA ARG A 83 4.06 9.24 -21.07
C ARG A 83 4.37 8.80 -19.64
N PRO A 84 5.64 8.50 -19.34
CA PRO A 84 6.04 8.04 -18.03
C PRO A 84 6.10 9.22 -17.06
N TYR A 85 5.61 9.05 -15.83
CA TYR A 85 5.63 10.10 -14.81
C TYR A 85 5.87 9.50 -13.42
N GLY A 86 6.86 10.03 -12.69
CA GLY A 86 7.09 9.68 -11.29
C GLY A 86 6.43 10.70 -10.35
N VAL A 87 5.57 10.21 -9.46
CA VAL A 87 5.04 11.01 -8.34
C VAL A 87 5.88 10.71 -7.11
N GLU A 88 6.70 11.67 -6.70
CA GLU A 88 7.67 11.50 -5.63
C GLU A 88 7.98 12.86 -4.97
N ARG A 89 8.16 12.84 -3.65
CA ARG A 89 8.51 14.03 -2.84
C ARG A 89 10.00 14.34 -2.94
N ALA A 90 10.83 13.33 -3.16
CA ALA A 90 12.25 13.52 -3.43
C ALA A 90 12.48 14.27 -4.77
N PRO A 91 13.56 15.07 -4.87
CA PRO A 91 13.90 15.74 -6.12
C PRO A 91 14.16 14.72 -7.24
N ARG A 92 13.96 15.16 -8.48
CA ARG A 92 14.23 14.35 -9.67
C ARG A 92 15.68 13.82 -9.64
N PRO A 93 15.89 12.51 -9.78
CA PRO A 93 17.23 11.93 -9.87
C PRO A 93 18.03 12.44 -11.08
N GLU A 94 19.32 12.67 -10.88
CA GLU A 94 20.25 12.98 -11.97
C GLU A 94 20.36 11.80 -12.96
N GLY A 95 20.44 12.09 -14.26
CA GLY A 95 20.56 11.08 -15.31
C GLY A 95 19.28 10.31 -15.64
N LEU A 96 18.15 10.61 -14.97
CA LEU A 96 16.86 10.02 -15.32
C LEU A 96 16.43 10.45 -16.73
N ASP A 97 15.95 9.49 -17.52
CA ASP A 97 15.49 9.71 -18.90
C ASP A 97 14.58 10.94 -19.00
N ALA A 98 14.93 11.89 -19.89
CA ALA A 98 14.24 13.17 -20.05
C ALA A 98 12.76 13.02 -20.44
N ARG A 99 12.35 11.85 -20.97
CA ARG A 99 10.94 11.54 -21.26
C ARG A 99 10.09 11.35 -20.00
N ILE A 100 10.72 11.00 -18.88
CA ILE A 100 10.03 10.78 -17.60
C ILE A 100 9.67 12.14 -17.01
N GLY A 101 8.39 12.43 -16.83
CA GLY A 101 7.95 13.56 -16.01
C GLY A 101 8.16 13.28 -14.53
N TRP A 102 8.27 14.32 -13.71
CA TRP A 102 8.51 14.19 -12.28
C TRP A 102 7.81 15.31 -11.50
N GLY A 103 7.24 14.98 -10.34
CA GLY A 103 6.65 15.96 -9.45
C GLY A 103 6.05 15.35 -8.20
N GLU A 104 5.61 16.20 -7.27
CA GLU A 104 5.06 15.75 -5.99
C GLU A 104 3.59 15.32 -6.06
N GLU A 105 2.91 15.65 -7.16
CA GLU A 105 1.48 15.40 -7.35
C GLU A 105 1.23 14.63 -8.64
N ILE A 106 0.13 13.87 -8.66
CA ILE A 106 -0.37 13.23 -9.89
C ILE A 106 -0.65 14.34 -10.93
N PRO A 107 -0.32 14.15 -12.22
CA PRO A 107 -0.60 15.15 -13.23
C PRO A 107 -2.06 15.61 -13.22
N GLY A 108 -2.28 16.93 -13.24
CA GLY A 108 -3.62 17.53 -13.13
C GLY A 108 -4.52 17.38 -14.36
N HIS A 109 -4.09 16.62 -15.36
CA HIS A 109 -4.92 16.25 -16.52
C HIS A 109 -5.55 14.87 -16.29
N GLY A 110 -6.67 14.58 -16.96
CA GLY A 110 -7.25 13.24 -16.93
C GLY A 110 -6.25 12.22 -17.48
N LEU A 111 -6.06 11.10 -16.77
CA LEU A 111 -5.11 10.05 -17.16
C LEU A 111 -5.76 9.02 -18.08
N THR A 112 -5.05 8.63 -19.12
CA THR A 112 -5.42 7.51 -20.00
C THR A 112 -4.30 6.48 -20.01
N GLY A 113 -4.35 5.51 -19.10
CA GLY A 113 -3.34 4.47 -18.99
C GLY A 113 -3.30 3.84 -17.60
N LEU A 114 -2.11 3.62 -17.07
CA LEU A 114 -1.87 2.92 -15.82
C LEU A 114 -1.34 3.87 -14.74
N LEU A 115 -2.09 3.98 -13.64
CA LEU A 115 -1.62 4.53 -12.38
C LEU A 115 -1.17 3.36 -11.49
N PHE A 116 0.09 3.35 -11.12
CA PHE A 116 0.73 2.26 -10.38
C PHE A 116 1.29 2.79 -9.07
N ALA A 117 1.16 2.02 -7.99
CA ALA A 117 1.60 2.41 -6.66
C ALA A 117 2.12 1.16 -5.93
N ASN A 118 3.38 0.80 -6.16
CA ASN A 118 4.00 -0.33 -5.49
C ASN A 118 4.51 0.09 -4.11
N GLU A 119 4.13 -0.64 -3.05
CA GLU A 119 4.62 -0.37 -1.69
C GLU A 119 4.40 1.10 -1.26
N TRP A 120 3.25 1.65 -1.66
CA TRP A 120 2.85 2.99 -1.23
C TRP A 120 1.92 2.94 0.00
N LEU A 121 1.03 1.94 0.07
CA LEU A 121 0.00 1.88 1.12
C LEU A 121 0.54 1.52 2.50
N ASP A 122 1.62 0.75 2.58
CA ASP A 122 2.35 0.43 3.81
C ASP A 122 3.03 1.66 4.43
N ASN A 123 3.26 2.71 3.64
CA ASN A 123 3.89 3.95 4.07
C ASN A 123 2.89 5.06 4.41
N VAL A 124 1.58 4.80 4.28
CA VAL A 124 0.54 5.74 4.68
C VAL A 124 0.48 5.80 6.21
N PRO A 125 0.62 6.99 6.83
CA PRO A 125 0.41 7.15 8.26
C PRO A 125 -0.96 6.66 8.68
N VAL A 126 -0.98 5.69 9.59
CA VAL A 126 -2.20 5.16 10.20
C VAL A 126 -2.20 5.41 11.70
N ASP A 127 -3.38 5.58 12.25
CA ASP A 127 -3.58 5.53 13.70
C ASP A 127 -3.56 4.08 14.17
N VAL A 128 -2.93 3.84 15.31
CA VAL A 128 -2.89 2.53 15.97
C VAL A 128 -3.94 2.52 17.07
N VAL A 129 -4.66 1.41 17.19
CA VAL A 129 -5.72 1.24 18.18
C VAL A 129 -5.43 0.00 19.01
N GLU A 130 -5.51 0.14 20.33
CA GLU A 130 -5.39 -0.96 21.29
C GLU A 130 -6.66 -1.03 22.16
N THR A 131 -7.00 -2.22 22.62
CA THR A 131 -8.12 -2.42 23.54
C THR A 131 -7.61 -2.25 24.97
N ASP A 132 -8.22 -1.36 25.75
CA ASP A 132 -7.89 -1.19 27.16
C ASP A 132 -8.36 -2.39 28.02
N ALA A 133 -8.05 -2.34 29.32
CA ALA A 133 -8.43 -3.40 30.26
C ALA A 133 -9.94 -3.57 30.41
N GLU A 134 -10.72 -2.55 30.03
CA GLU A 134 -12.17 -2.51 30.07
C GLU A 134 -12.82 -2.95 28.74
N GLY A 135 -12.03 -3.37 27.74
CA GLY A 135 -12.54 -3.81 26.46
C GLY A 135 -12.81 -2.67 25.46
N VAL A 136 -12.36 -1.45 25.74
CA VAL A 136 -12.60 -0.28 24.90
C VAL A 136 -11.42 -0.03 23.96
N ALA A 137 -11.72 0.04 22.67
CA ALA A 137 -10.75 0.41 21.64
C ALA A 137 -10.34 1.89 21.78
N ARG A 138 -9.05 2.16 21.99
CA ARG A 138 -8.47 3.50 22.19
C ARG A 138 -7.32 3.76 21.23
N ILE A 139 -7.18 5.01 20.81
CA ILE A 139 -6.05 5.45 19.97
C ILE A 139 -4.76 5.40 20.80
N VAL A 140 -3.73 4.76 20.28
CA VAL A 140 -2.39 4.79 20.86
C VAL A 140 -1.70 6.10 20.49
N LEU A 141 -1.22 6.84 21.49
CA LEU A 141 -0.51 8.09 21.35
C LEU A 141 0.96 7.90 21.73
N VAL A 142 1.85 8.55 21.00
CA VAL A 142 3.31 8.45 21.21
C VAL A 142 3.86 9.82 21.60
N ALA A 143 4.58 9.88 22.72
CA ALA A 143 5.26 11.09 23.18
C ALA A 143 6.60 11.32 22.43
N PRO A 144 7.22 12.52 22.51
CA PRO A 144 8.48 12.81 21.82
C PRO A 144 9.66 11.89 22.21
N ASP A 145 9.63 11.29 23.40
CA ASP A 145 10.63 10.32 23.87
C ASP A 145 10.36 8.89 23.40
N GLY A 146 9.30 8.67 22.63
CA GLY A 146 8.89 7.36 22.12
C GLY A 146 8.02 6.55 23.08
N SER A 147 7.69 7.06 24.26
CA SER A 147 6.77 6.37 25.18
C SER A 147 5.33 6.38 24.64
N GLU A 148 4.67 5.23 24.74
CA GLU A 148 3.30 5.03 24.27
C GLU A 148 2.29 5.14 25.42
N ARG A 149 1.10 5.65 25.12
CA ARG A 149 -0.03 5.69 26.05
C ARG A 149 -1.36 5.60 25.31
N LEU A 150 -2.37 5.07 25.98
CA LEU A 150 -3.74 5.08 25.45
C LEU A 150 -4.33 6.50 25.53
N GLY A 151 -5.00 6.90 24.45
CA GLY A 151 -5.71 8.16 24.30
C GLY A 151 -7.22 8.00 24.45
N GLU A 152 -7.95 8.83 23.72
CA GLU A 152 -9.41 8.79 23.73
C GLU A 152 -9.95 7.52 23.06
N PRO A 153 -11.14 7.05 23.47
CA PRO A 153 -11.86 6.00 22.77
C PRO A 153 -12.04 6.34 21.30
N VAL A 154 -11.88 5.34 20.44
CA VAL A 154 -12.17 5.49 19.01
C VAL A 154 -13.66 5.77 18.84
N SER A 155 -14.00 6.74 17.99
CA SER A 155 -15.38 7.19 17.81
C SER A 155 -15.73 7.43 16.34
N GLY A 156 -17.02 7.62 16.05
CA GLY A 156 -17.51 7.96 14.72
C GLY A 156 -17.22 6.89 13.66
N ALA A 157 -16.84 7.34 12.46
CA ALA A 157 -16.65 6.48 11.30
C ALA A 157 -15.56 5.42 11.48
N ASP A 158 -14.57 5.67 12.35
CA ASP A 158 -13.49 4.74 12.65
C ASP A 158 -13.94 3.64 13.60
N ALA A 159 -14.78 3.98 14.59
CA ALA A 159 -15.42 2.98 15.45
C ALA A 159 -16.37 2.08 14.66
N GLU A 160 -17.16 2.65 13.75
CA GLU A 160 -18.04 1.89 12.85
C GLU A 160 -17.26 0.96 11.91
N TRP A 161 -16.09 1.41 11.43
CA TRP A 161 -15.21 0.60 10.60
C TRP A 161 -14.58 -0.55 11.39
N LEU A 162 -14.06 -0.27 12.58
CA LEU A 162 -13.52 -1.31 13.47
C LEU A 162 -14.60 -2.35 13.78
N ALA A 163 -15.80 -1.93 14.18
CA ALA A 163 -16.88 -2.87 14.49
C ALA A 163 -17.26 -3.75 13.29
N ARG A 164 -17.17 -3.23 12.06
CA ARG A 164 -17.52 -3.96 10.84
C ARG A 164 -16.43 -4.92 10.37
N TRP A 165 -15.17 -4.47 10.40
CA TRP A 165 -14.07 -5.14 9.71
C TRP A 165 -13.06 -5.78 10.65
N TRP A 166 -13.01 -5.32 11.90
CA TRP A 166 -12.07 -5.77 12.91
C TRP A 166 -12.71 -5.78 14.31
N PRO A 167 -13.75 -6.61 14.55
CA PRO A 167 -14.41 -6.67 15.84
C PRO A 167 -13.42 -7.18 16.89
N LEU A 168 -12.97 -6.25 17.74
CA LEU A 168 -12.08 -6.51 18.87
C LEU A 168 -12.90 -7.23 19.94
N GLY A 169 -12.93 -8.56 19.90
CA GLY A 169 -13.56 -9.38 20.92
C GLY A 169 -12.73 -9.44 22.21
N ASP A 170 -13.37 -9.83 23.31
CA ASP A 170 -12.73 -10.04 24.61
C ASP A 170 -11.55 -11.03 24.47
N GLY A 171 -10.32 -10.51 24.42
CA GLY A 171 -9.10 -11.33 24.41
C GLY A 171 -8.20 -11.24 23.18
N ALA A 172 -8.37 -10.26 22.27
CA ALA A 172 -7.36 -9.99 21.24
C ALA A 172 -6.12 -9.25 21.82
N ALA A 173 -5.45 -9.88 22.78
CA ALA A 173 -4.07 -9.53 23.11
C ALA A 173 -3.19 -10.03 21.97
N CYS A 174 -2.88 -9.17 21.01
CA CYS A 174 -1.78 -9.40 20.08
C CYS A 174 -0.45 -9.23 20.83
N SER A 175 -0.10 -10.17 21.73
CA SER A 175 1.26 -10.28 22.24
C SER A 175 2.12 -10.89 21.14
N GLY A 176 2.63 -10.04 20.25
CA GLY A 176 3.64 -10.42 19.26
C GLY A 176 5.00 -10.62 19.92
N THR A 177 5.22 -11.74 20.62
CA THR A 177 6.58 -12.26 20.78
C THR A 177 6.94 -13.01 19.51
N GLY A 178 7.90 -12.46 18.77
CA GLY A 178 8.32 -12.98 17.48
C GLY A 178 8.75 -14.45 17.52
N ALA A 179 8.21 -15.22 16.60
CA ALA A 179 8.85 -16.40 16.02
C ALA A 179 8.17 -16.68 14.68
N GLY A 180 8.95 -16.67 13.60
CA GLY A 180 8.45 -16.77 12.24
C GLY A 180 7.82 -18.12 11.89
N ALA A 181 6.87 -18.09 10.97
CA ALA A 181 6.56 -19.18 10.04
C ALA A 181 5.75 -18.59 8.88
N GLY A 182 6.21 -18.83 7.65
CA GLY A 182 5.60 -18.30 6.43
C GLY A 182 4.23 -18.91 6.13
N ALA A 183 3.44 -18.18 5.34
CA ALA A 183 2.26 -18.72 4.68
C ALA A 183 2.01 -17.97 3.36
N GLU A 184 1.84 -18.75 2.30
CA GLU A 184 1.59 -18.33 0.92
C GLU A 184 0.25 -17.59 0.77
N ALA A 185 0.19 -16.61 -0.13
CA ALA A 185 -1.03 -15.88 -0.49
C ALA A 185 -1.37 -16.09 -1.97
N GLY A 186 -2.45 -16.85 -2.21
CA GLY A 186 -3.09 -16.97 -3.52
C GLY A 186 -3.87 -15.71 -3.89
N GLY A 187 -3.70 -15.26 -5.14
CA GLY A 187 -4.26 -14.01 -5.67
C GLY A 187 -5.74 -14.10 -6.05
N GLY A 188 -6.46 -13.00 -5.79
CA GLY A 188 -7.77 -12.70 -6.36
C GLY A 188 -7.82 -11.22 -6.75
N VAL A 189 -8.10 -10.95 -8.03
CA VAL A 189 -8.16 -9.59 -8.60
C VAL A 189 -9.62 -9.12 -8.63
N GLY A 190 -9.90 -7.96 -8.03
CA GLY A 190 -11.17 -7.24 -8.14
C GLY A 190 -10.98 -5.92 -8.88
N SER A 191 -11.77 -5.67 -9.93
CA SER A 191 -11.77 -4.45 -10.74
C SER A 191 -12.71 -3.38 -10.14
N GLY A 192 -12.22 -2.15 -10.02
CA GLY A 192 -13.03 -0.99 -9.64
C GLY A 192 -12.47 0.29 -10.27
N ARG A 193 -13.32 1.09 -10.92
CA ARG A 193 -12.99 2.43 -11.44
C ARG A 193 -12.95 3.44 -10.30
N ALA A 194 -11.87 4.21 -10.20
CA ALA A 194 -11.78 5.39 -9.34
C ALA A 194 -11.42 6.63 -10.17
N GLY A 195 -12.21 7.69 -10.04
CA GLY A 195 -11.80 9.04 -10.38
C GLY A 195 -11.61 9.82 -9.08
N ALA A 196 -10.47 10.48 -8.90
CA ALA A 196 -10.27 11.41 -7.80
C ALA A 196 -9.18 12.44 -8.12
N GLY A 197 -9.54 13.71 -8.00
CA GLY A 197 -8.60 14.84 -7.87
C GLY A 197 -8.17 15.00 -6.41
N LEU A 198 -6.91 15.37 -6.21
CA LEU A 198 -6.31 15.66 -4.92
C LEU A 198 -6.60 17.11 -4.51
N ARG A 199 -7.12 17.29 -3.29
CA ARG A 199 -6.90 18.49 -2.46
C ARG A 199 -6.62 18.04 -1.03
N GLY A 200 -5.64 18.69 -0.42
CA GLY A 200 -5.09 18.35 0.89
C GLY A 200 -6.08 18.44 2.05
N ALA A 201 -5.68 17.78 3.15
CA ALA A 201 -6.30 17.81 4.47
C ALA A 201 -7.76 17.32 4.56
N ALA A 202 -8.02 16.13 3.99
CA ALA A 202 -9.02 15.17 4.49
C ALA A 202 -8.80 13.87 3.70
N GLY A 203 -8.18 12.87 4.33
CA GLY A 203 -7.96 11.57 3.69
C GLY A 203 -9.30 10.94 3.31
N ARG A 204 -9.47 10.60 2.03
CA ARG A 204 -10.65 9.86 1.57
C ARG A 204 -10.35 8.35 1.61
N ARG A 205 -11.28 7.60 2.17
CA ARG A 205 -11.19 6.17 2.52
C ARG A 205 -11.08 5.24 1.30
N VAL A 206 -10.29 4.18 1.45
CA VAL A 206 -10.33 2.96 0.61
C VAL A 206 -11.23 1.93 1.30
N GLU A 207 -12.27 1.45 0.63
CA GLU A 207 -13.17 0.40 1.13
C GLU A 207 -12.66 -0.97 0.65
N PRO A 208 -12.24 -1.89 1.55
CA PRO A 208 -11.90 -3.25 1.16
C PRO A 208 -13.17 -4.05 0.81
N GLY A 209 -13.07 -4.91 -0.22
CA GLY A 209 -14.14 -5.83 -0.60
C GLY A 209 -14.43 -6.85 0.50
N ALA A 210 -15.70 -7.24 0.65
CA ALA A 210 -16.18 -8.14 1.70
C ALA A 210 -15.38 -9.46 1.77
N VAL A 211 -14.82 -9.75 2.95
CA VAL A 211 -14.23 -11.06 3.27
C VAL A 211 -15.34 -11.97 3.82
N PRO A 212 -15.60 -13.15 3.25
CA PRO A 212 -16.56 -14.09 3.83
C PRO A 212 -16.07 -14.56 5.20
N GLY A 213 -16.92 -14.46 6.21
CA GLY A 213 -16.59 -14.84 7.59
C GLY A 213 -16.13 -16.29 7.71
N ARG A 214 -14.91 -16.49 8.23
CA ARG A 214 -14.47 -17.80 8.71
C ARG A 214 -15.09 -18.00 10.09
N GLY A 215 -16.17 -18.79 10.16
CA GLY A 215 -16.68 -19.29 11.44
C GLY A 215 -15.65 -20.20 12.10
N CYS A 216 -15.21 -19.86 13.30
CA CYS A 216 -14.45 -20.77 14.15
C CYS A 216 -15.35 -21.93 14.59
N GLY A 217 -15.16 -23.10 13.98
CA GLY A 217 -15.81 -24.34 14.39
C GLY A 217 -15.25 -24.82 15.73
N LEU A 218 -16.00 -24.61 16.82
CA LEU A 218 -15.79 -25.30 18.08
C LEU A 218 -16.31 -26.74 17.94
N SER A 219 -15.42 -27.70 17.71
CA SER A 219 -15.77 -29.13 17.88
C SER A 219 -15.66 -29.50 19.36
N ARG A 220 -16.82 -29.67 20.02
CA ARG A 220 -16.90 -30.36 21.31
C ARG A 220 -16.87 -31.87 21.04
N GLY A 221 -15.73 -32.50 21.26
CA GLY A 221 -15.57 -33.96 21.22
C GLY A 221 -16.30 -34.64 22.38
N GLY A 222 -17.58 -34.99 22.18
CA GLY A 222 -18.30 -35.97 22.99
C GLY A 222 -18.34 -37.30 22.25
N GLY A 223 -17.55 -38.28 22.70
CA GLY A 223 -17.51 -39.61 22.11
C GLY A 223 -17.36 -40.69 23.17
N ARG A 224 -18.48 -41.16 23.72
CA ARG A 224 -18.56 -42.50 24.31
C ARG A 224 -18.68 -43.50 23.17
N ALA A 225 -17.80 -44.50 23.10
CA ALA A 225 -18.05 -45.73 22.37
C ALA A 225 -17.60 -46.92 23.23
N ARG A 226 -18.58 -47.74 23.61
CA ARG A 226 -18.39 -49.15 24.01
C ARG A 226 -18.02 -49.94 22.75
N VAL A 227 -17.18 -50.97 22.85
CA VAL A 227 -17.41 -52.29 22.25
C VAL A 227 -16.71 -53.39 23.08
N ALA A 228 -17.52 -54.40 23.41
CA ALA A 228 -17.32 -55.85 23.64
C ALA A 228 -16.09 -56.43 24.38
N GLY A 229 -16.46 -57.24 25.37
CA GLY A 229 -15.73 -58.34 26.00
C GLY A 229 -16.68 -59.03 26.97
#